data_AF-A0A963DD20-F1
#
_entry.id   AF-A0A963DD20-F1
#
_cell.length_a   1.000
_cell.length_b   1.000
_cell.length_c   1.000
_cell.angle_alpha   90.00
_cell.angle_beta   90.00
_cell.angle_gamma   90.00
#
_symmetry.space_group_name_H-M   'P 1'
#
loop_
_entity.id
_entity.type
_entity.pdbx_description
1 polymer ?
#
loop_
_entity_poly.entity_id
_entity_poly.type
_entity_poly.pdbx_seq_one_letter_code
_entity_poly.pdbx_strand_id
1 'polypeptide(L)' 'MTTIEMREPGGPEVLETGTRPLPVPGAGEVLIRVAAAGVNGPDLVQRRGHYPPPKGASDLLGLE' A
#
# COMPACT_ATOMS: atom_id res chain seq x y z
N MET A 1 3.27 12.36 -3.47
CA MET A 1 4.04 11.15 -3.81
C MET A 1 3.20 10.26 -4.71
N THR A 2 3.84 9.61 -5.67
CA THR A 2 3.22 8.57 -6.51
C THR A 2 2.94 7.34 -5.65
N THR A 3 1.79 6.72 -5.86
CA THR A 3 1.31 5.54 -5.11
C THR A 3 0.79 4.48 -6.08
N ILE A 4 0.72 3.23 -5.62
CA ILE A 4 -0.07 2.17 -6.28
C ILE A 4 -1.32 1.95 -5.42
N GLU A 5 -2.48 2.14 -6.01
CA GLU A 5 -3.77 2.13 -5.32
C GLU A 5 -4.70 1.07 -5.90
N MET A 6 -5.72 0.70 -5.11
CA MET A 6 -6.85 -0.10 -5.56
C MET A 6 -8.11 0.33 -4.79
N ARG A 7 -9.24 0.50 -5.49
CA ARG A 7 -10.51 0.92 -4.88
C ARG A 7 -11.36 -0.24 -4.41
N GLU A 8 -11.17 -1.40 -5.03
CA GLU A 8 -11.89 -2.63 -4.74
C GLU A 8 -10.99 -3.84 -4.97
N PRO A 9 -11.26 -4.97 -4.29
CA PRO A 9 -10.59 -6.23 -4.59
C PRO A 9 -10.83 -6.70 -6.03
N GLY A 10 -9.83 -7.32 -6.67
CA GLY A 10 -10.02 -7.89 -8.01
C GLY A 10 -8.79 -8.57 -8.61
N GLY A 11 -8.72 -8.63 -9.94
CA GLY A 11 -7.55 -9.07 -10.71
C GLY A 11 -6.50 -7.95 -10.83
N PRO A 12 -5.35 -8.18 -11.49
CA PRO A 12 -4.26 -7.19 -11.55
C PRO A 12 -4.68 -5.82 -12.09
N GLU A 13 -5.74 -5.79 -12.89
CA GLU A 13 -6.38 -4.61 -13.47
C GLU A 13 -6.89 -3.59 -12.45
N VAL A 14 -7.06 -3.97 -11.17
CA VAL A 14 -7.46 -3.03 -10.10
C VAL A 14 -6.32 -2.16 -9.61
N LEU A 15 -5.08 -2.44 -10.01
CA LEU A 15 -3.91 -1.65 -9.62
C LEU A 15 -3.79 -0.42 -10.52
N GLU A 16 -3.86 0.75 -9.90
CA GLU A 16 -3.79 2.03 -10.58
C GLU A 16 -2.75 2.95 -9.94
N THR A 17 -2.06 3.76 -10.75
CA THR A 17 -1.17 4.79 -10.20
C THR A 17 -1.97 5.93 -9.61
N GLY A 18 -1.68 6.30 -8.37
CA GLY A 18 -2.29 7.42 -7.68
C GLY A 18 -1.30 8.53 -7.34
N THR A 19 -1.81 9.59 -6.71
CA THR A 19 -0.99 10.65 -6.13
C THR A 19 -1.59 11.08 -4.80
N ARG A 20 -0.78 11.02 -3.74
CA ARG A 20 -1.18 11.42 -2.38
C ARG A 20 -0.22 12.47 -1.81
N PRO A 21 -0.60 13.27 -0.80
CA PRO A 21 0.34 14.09 -0.03
C PRO A 21 1.45 13.23 0.60
N LEU A 22 2.58 13.84 0.93
CA LEU A 22 3.58 13.15 1.76
C LEU A 22 3.04 12.98 3.18
N PRO A 23 3.17 11.80 3.81
CA PRO A 23 2.75 11.60 5.18
C PRO A 23 3.67 12.36 6.14
N VAL A 24 3.10 12.79 7.27
CA VAL A 24 3.83 13.40 8.38
C VAL A 24 4.00 12.34 9.46
N PRO A 25 5.25 11.93 9.80
CA PRO A 25 5.46 10.91 10.81
C PRO A 25 5.07 11.41 12.20
N GLY A 26 4.43 10.54 12.98
CA GLY A 26 4.15 10.76 14.40
C GLY A 26 5.38 10.58 15.29
N ALA A 27 5.18 10.69 16.61
CA ALA A 27 6.23 10.44 17.57
C ALA A 27 6.72 8.98 17.51
N GLY A 28 8.02 8.79 17.25
CA GLY A 28 8.63 7.46 17.12
C GLY A 28 8.57 6.85 15.72
N GLU A 29 7.97 7.54 14.74
CA GLU A 29 7.94 7.12 13.35
C GLU A 29 9.01 7.84 12.52
N VAL A 30 9.34 7.29 11.34
CA VAL A 30 10.27 7.90 10.39
C VAL A 30 9.65 7.99 9.01
N LEU A 31 9.97 9.05 8.27
CA LEU A 31 9.56 9.21 6.87
C LEU A 31 10.65 8.65 5.95
N ILE A 32 10.32 7.63 5.17
CA ILE A 32 11.25 6.97 4.24
C ILE A 32 10.91 7.37 2.80
N ARG A 33 11.90 7.82 2.05
CA ARG A 33 11.79 7.95 0.60
C ARG A 33 12.09 6.60 -0.04
N VAL A 34 11.05 5.91 -0.49
CA VAL A 34 11.12 4.58 -1.13
C VAL A 34 11.97 4.66 -2.41
N ALA A 35 13.04 3.85 -2.47
CA ALA A 35 13.88 3.69 -3.66
C ALA A 35 13.55 2.40 -4.44
N ALA A 36 13.07 1.40 -3.73
CA ALA A 36 12.58 0.12 -4.25
C ALA A 36 11.53 -0.44 -3.27
N ALA A 37 10.66 -1.32 -3.75
CA ALA A 37 9.66 -2.03 -2.94
C ALA A 37 9.66 -3.52 -3.32
N GLY A 38 9.41 -4.38 -2.33
CA GLY A 38 9.20 -5.81 -2.54
C GLY A 38 7.77 -6.13 -2.98
N VAL A 39 7.60 -7.16 -3.80
CA VAL A 39 6.28 -7.71 -4.13
C VAL A 39 6.19 -9.12 -3.57
N ASN A 40 5.22 -9.33 -2.69
CA ASN A 40 5.11 -10.54 -1.89
C ASN A 40 3.75 -11.25 -2.07
N GLY A 41 3.69 -12.50 -1.62
CA GLY A 41 2.46 -13.29 -1.62
C GLY A 41 1.27 -12.60 -0.93
N PRO A 42 1.44 -12.01 0.28
CA PRO A 42 0.36 -11.29 0.96
C PRO A 42 -0.20 -10.12 0.16
N ASP A 43 0.61 -9.40 -0.63
CA ASP A 43 0.10 -8.31 -1.49
C ASP A 43 -0.93 -8.85 -2.49
N LEU A 44 -0.67 -10.04 -3.05
CA LEU A 44 -1.60 -10.71 -3.96
C LEU A 44 -2.88 -11.17 -3.24
N VAL A 45 -2.78 -11.62 -1.99
CA VAL A 45 -3.93 -12.04 -1.19
C VAL A 45 -4.79 -10.84 -0.78
N GLN A 46 -4.16 -9.74 -0.37
CA GLN A 46 -4.82 -8.48 -0.02
C GLN A 46 -5.49 -7.85 -1.24
N ARG A 47 -4.82 -7.81 -2.41
CA ARG A 47 -5.40 -7.35 -3.68
C ARG A 47 -6.65 -8.13 -4.10
N ARG A 48 -6.70 -9.43 -3.80
CA ARG A 48 -7.88 -10.28 -4.02
C ARG A 48 -8.95 -10.13 -2.94
N GLY A 49 -8.73 -9.31 -1.91
CA GLY A 49 -9.69 -9.02 -0.84
C GLY A 49 -9.74 -10.05 0.27
N HIS A 50 -8.77 -10.98 0.32
CA HIS A 50 -8.75 -12.07 1.30
C HIS A 50 -7.85 -11.79 2.51
N TYR A 51 -7.16 -10.64 2.52
CA TYR A 51 -6.27 -10.24 3.62
C TYR A 51 -6.40 -8.73 3.85
N PRO A 52 -7.41 -8.28 4.61
CA PRO A 52 -7.59 -6.85 4.86
C PRO A 52 -6.42 -6.32 5.70
N PRO A 53 -5.99 -5.07 5.47
CA PRO A 53 -4.95 -4.46 6.29
C PRO A 53 -5.41 -4.36 7.75
N PRO A 54 -4.49 -4.41 8.72
CA PRO A 54 -4.81 -4.18 10.12
C PRO A 54 -5.51 -2.82 10.33
N LYS A 55 -6.40 -2.75 11.33
CA LYS A 55 -7.10 -1.50 11.65
C LYS A 55 -6.09 -0.39 11.99
N GLY A 56 -6.16 0.72 11.26
CA GLY A 56 -5.29 1.88 11.46
C GLY A 56 -3.99 1.85 10.66
N ALA A 57 -3.70 0.76 9.95
CA ALA A 57 -2.61 0.73 8.98
C ALA A 57 -3.00 1.46 7.68
N SER A 58 -2.00 1.71 6.83
CA SER A 58 -2.20 2.20 5.48
C SER A 58 -3.14 1.28 4.69
N ASP A 59 -3.96 1.87 3.82
CA ASP A 59 -4.78 1.17 2.83
C ASP A 59 -3.99 0.73 1.59
N LEU A 60 -2.79 1.29 1.38
CA LEU A 60 -1.88 0.90 0.30
C LEU A 60 -1.30 -0.51 0.55
N LEU A 61 -1.08 -1.26 -0.53
CA LEU A 61 -0.31 -2.50 -0.50
C LEU A 61 1.15 -2.24 -0.09
N GLY A 62 1.81 -3.25 0.48
CA GLY A 62 3.21 -3.18 0.82
C GLY A 62 3.53 -3.84 2.16
N LEU A 63 4.73 -4.40 2.21
CA LEU A 63 5.35 -4.98 3.41
C LEU A 63 6.80 -4.52 3.57
N GLU A 64 7.50 -4.23 2.47
CA GLU A 64 8.89 -3.82 2.41
C GLU A 64 9.21 -2.95 1.18
#